data_AF-A0A1I7U0P0-F1
#
_entry.id   AF-A0A1I7U0P0-F1
#
_cell.length_a   1.000
_cell.length_b   1.000
_cell.length_c   1.000
_cell.angle_alpha   90.00
_cell.angle_beta   90.00
_cell.angle_gamma   90.00
#
_symmetry.space_group_name_H-M   'P 1'
#
loop_
_entity.id
_entity.type
_entity.pdbx_description
1 polymer ?
#
loop_
_entity_poly.entity_id
_entity_poly.type
_entity_poly.pdbx_seq_one_letter_code
_entity_poly.pdbx_strand_id
1 'polypeptide(L)'
;MGMFFGPKPDIKGLETRSGTELNKIIIELKRRDNARFLNLFNYYSVEDPSLEEVLIDSSCMNLKAKTSNVYISPHEWAFLDVLSRITYFSQFSFMEGLTLQDKKILFSHNILRVGLLAGGMRTMQEKRDKMLTPSGEDVYPDVVHRLFKNSSGILNSICTRVVGRLIELQVTREEYLLLTLIFFCDPGNSFDFSREASFVYSYFPFAVIVRKIKASFMEK
;
A
#
# COMPACT_ATOMS: atom_id res chain seq x y z
N MET A 1 51.02 18.67 -16.70
CA MET A 1 50.09 18.12 -15.69
C MET A 1 48.80 17.77 -16.42
N GLY A 2 48.61 16.49 -16.78
CA GLY A 2 47.44 16.03 -17.54
C GLY A 2 46.40 15.42 -16.60
N MET A 3 45.17 15.94 -16.61
CA MET A 3 44.04 15.34 -15.89
C MET A 3 43.60 14.07 -16.60
N PHE A 4 43.76 12.93 -15.92
CA PHE A 4 43.14 11.67 -16.30
C PHE A 4 41.62 11.79 -16.08
N PHE A 5 40.85 11.89 -17.16
CA PHE A 5 39.43 11.59 -17.13
C PHE A 5 39.30 10.07 -17.10
N GLY A 6 38.86 9.53 -15.95
CA GLY A 6 38.52 8.11 -15.84
C GLY A 6 37.43 7.71 -16.87
N PRO A 7 37.33 6.41 -17.20
CA PRO A 7 36.35 5.95 -18.18
C PRO A 7 34.93 6.34 -17.76
N LYS A 8 34.15 6.88 -18.70
CA LYS A 8 32.72 7.18 -18.48
C LYS A 8 32.00 5.89 -18.08
N PRO A 9 31.13 5.91 -17.05
CA PRO A 9 30.38 4.73 -16.65
C PRO A 9 29.51 4.24 -17.83
N ASP A 10 29.50 2.91 -18.03
CA ASP A 10 28.72 2.27 -19.08
C ASP A 10 27.21 2.37 -18.79
N ILE A 11 26.59 3.33 -19.47
CA ILE A 11 25.17 3.67 -19.33
C ILE A 11 24.27 2.48 -19.75
N LYS A 12 24.71 1.65 -20.72
CA LYS A 12 23.91 0.53 -21.22
C LYS A 12 23.87 -0.65 -20.25
N GLY A 13 24.98 -0.93 -19.56
CA GLY A 13 25.04 -1.94 -18.50
C GLY A 13 24.24 -1.56 -17.26
N LEU A 14 24.10 -0.26 -16.99
CA LEU A 14 23.28 0.27 -15.88
C LEU A 14 21.77 0.16 -16.18
N GLU A 15 21.33 0.47 -17.41
CA GLU A 15 19.93 0.34 -17.83
C GLU A 15 19.44 -1.10 -17.81
N THR A 16 20.23 -2.03 -18.38
CA THR A 16 19.90 -3.47 -18.38
C THR A 16 19.87 -4.05 -16.98
N ARG A 17 20.84 -3.70 -16.12
CA ARG A 17 20.85 -4.12 -14.71
C ARG A 17 19.65 -3.56 -13.95
N SER A 18 19.30 -2.29 -14.15
CA SER A 18 18.13 -1.68 -13.53
C SER A 18 16.81 -2.35 -13.95
N GLY A 19 16.69 -2.73 -15.23
CA GLY A 19 15.54 -3.47 -15.75
C GLY A 19 15.42 -4.87 -15.15
N THR A 20 16.54 -5.59 -14.97
CA THR A 20 16.53 -6.90 -14.32
C THR A 20 16.18 -6.83 -12.84
N GLU A 21 16.65 -5.82 -12.11
CA GLU A 21 16.32 -5.64 -10.69
C GLU A 21 14.86 -5.19 -10.49
N LEU A 22 14.35 -4.30 -11.33
CA LEU A 22 12.94 -3.90 -11.31
C LEU A 22 12.01 -5.09 -11.58
N ASN A 23 12.37 -5.96 -12.53
CA ASN A 23 11.58 -7.17 -12.80
C ASN A 23 11.55 -8.13 -11.60
N LYS A 24 12.69 -8.33 -10.92
CA LYS A 24 12.72 -9.13 -9.68
C LYS A 24 11.81 -8.54 -8.60
N ILE A 25 11.85 -7.23 -8.44
CA ILE A 25 10.98 -6.49 -7.51
C ILE A 25 9.51 -6.74 -7.86
N ILE A 26 9.11 -6.54 -9.12
CA ILE A 26 7.71 -6.71 -9.56
C ILE A 26 7.25 -8.16 -9.32
N ILE A 27 8.08 -9.16 -9.63
CA ILE A 27 7.76 -10.57 -9.38
C ILE A 27 7.51 -10.82 -7.90
N GLU A 28 8.37 -10.32 -7.03
CA GLU A 28 8.23 -10.49 -5.58
C GLU A 28 6.99 -9.77 -5.04
N LEU A 29 6.70 -8.55 -5.52
CA LEU A 29 5.51 -7.80 -5.15
C LEU A 29 4.23 -8.52 -5.55
N LYS A 30 4.18 -9.06 -6.79
CA LYS A 30 3.05 -9.87 -7.24
C LYS A 30 2.85 -11.09 -6.36
N ARG A 31 3.93 -11.81 -6.02
CA ARG A 31 3.88 -13.01 -5.19
C ARG A 31 3.33 -12.69 -3.80
N ARG A 32 3.85 -11.65 -3.14
CA ARG A 32 3.41 -11.24 -1.80
C ARG A 32 1.97 -10.72 -1.80
N ASP A 33 1.59 -9.89 -2.77
CA ASP A 33 0.24 -9.37 -2.88
C ASP A 33 -0.79 -10.48 -3.17
N ASN A 34 -0.45 -11.46 -4.02
CA ASN A 34 -1.29 -12.65 -4.23
C ASN A 34 -1.50 -13.44 -2.92
N ALA A 35 -0.43 -13.69 -2.17
CA ALA A 35 -0.53 -14.40 -0.89
C ALA A 35 -1.39 -13.62 0.11
N ARG A 36 -1.19 -12.29 0.21
CA ARG A 36 -2.02 -11.40 1.03
C ARG A 36 -3.49 -11.47 0.62
N PHE A 37 -3.77 -11.37 -0.67
CA PHE A 37 -5.14 -11.43 -1.20
C PHE A 37 -5.81 -12.77 -0.86
N LEU A 38 -5.12 -13.89 -1.09
CA LEU A 38 -5.64 -15.21 -0.71
C LEU A 38 -5.94 -15.31 0.79
N ASN A 39 -5.07 -14.76 1.64
CA ASN A 39 -5.32 -14.75 3.08
C ASN A 39 -6.55 -13.91 3.46
N LEU A 40 -6.67 -12.70 2.91
CA LEU A 40 -7.79 -11.80 3.15
C LEU A 40 -9.15 -12.44 2.76
N PHE A 41 -9.18 -13.18 1.65
CA PHE A 41 -10.42 -13.78 1.14
C PHE A 41 -10.76 -15.11 1.79
N ASN A 42 -9.80 -15.83 2.37
CA ASN A 42 -10.03 -17.17 2.93
C ASN A 42 -9.99 -17.21 4.46
N TYR A 43 -9.54 -16.16 5.15
CA TYR A 43 -9.37 -16.17 6.60
C TYR A 43 -9.91 -14.91 7.29
N TYR A 44 -10.39 -15.06 8.52
CA TYR A 44 -10.87 -13.98 9.38
C TYR A 44 -10.39 -14.18 10.83
N SER A 45 -10.51 -13.13 11.65
CA SER A 45 -10.31 -13.20 13.09
C SER A 45 -11.47 -12.48 13.79
N VAL A 46 -11.72 -12.84 15.04
CA VAL A 46 -12.65 -12.12 15.95
C VAL A 46 -11.89 -11.30 16.99
N GLU A 47 -10.57 -11.30 16.91
CA GLU A 47 -9.67 -10.54 17.78
C GLU A 47 -9.47 -9.13 17.21
N ASP A 48 -9.28 -8.16 18.10
CA ASP A 48 -9.17 -6.74 17.77
C ASP A 48 -7.89 -6.14 18.39
N PRO A 49 -6.70 -6.57 17.95
CA PRO A 49 -5.45 -6.01 18.45
C PRO A 49 -5.29 -4.56 18.00
N SER A 50 -4.63 -3.78 18.85
CA SER A 50 -4.11 -2.47 18.51
C SER A 50 -3.03 -2.55 17.43
N LEU A 51 -2.81 -1.43 16.74
CA LEU A 51 -1.70 -1.31 15.78
C LEU A 51 -0.35 -1.68 16.43
N GLU A 52 -0.14 -1.28 17.68
CA GLU A 52 1.12 -1.54 18.39
C GLU A 52 1.35 -3.03 18.63
N GLU A 53 0.33 -3.77 19.04
CA GLU A 53 0.41 -5.24 19.23
C GLU A 53 0.75 -5.94 17.91
N VAL A 54 0.12 -5.56 16.80
CA VAL A 54 0.41 -6.14 15.47
C VAL A 54 1.83 -5.80 14.99
N LEU A 55 2.35 -4.62 15.35
CA LEU A 55 3.72 -4.21 14.98
C LEU A 55 4.81 -4.88 15.81
N ILE A 56 4.49 -5.23 17.07
CA ILE A 56 5.37 -6.00 17.95
C ILE A 56 5.37 -7.47 17.53
N ASP A 57 4.18 -8.02 17.29
CA ASP A 57 3.99 -9.40 16.87
C ASP A 57 2.94 -9.51 15.75
N SER A 58 3.42 -9.71 14.52
CA SER A 58 2.54 -9.91 13.36
C SER A 58 1.75 -11.22 13.39
N SER A 59 2.07 -12.14 14.31
CA SER A 59 1.37 -13.40 14.54
C SER A 59 0.42 -13.35 15.74
N CYS A 60 0.17 -12.17 16.31
CA CYS A 60 -0.68 -12.01 17.49
C CYS A 60 -2.14 -12.45 17.31
N MET A 61 -2.61 -12.70 16.07
CA MET A 61 -3.98 -13.13 15.82
C MET A 61 -4.15 -14.56 15.36
N ASN A 62 -5.19 -15.21 15.87
CA ASN A 62 -5.62 -16.51 15.41
C ASN A 62 -6.56 -16.41 14.21
N LEU A 63 -6.00 -16.60 13.01
CA LEU A 63 -6.76 -16.64 11.77
C LEU A 63 -7.57 -17.94 11.64
N LYS A 64 -8.88 -17.80 11.43
CA LYS A 64 -9.83 -18.88 11.17
C LYS A 64 -10.19 -18.92 9.69
N ALA A 65 -10.28 -20.11 9.12
CA ALA A 65 -10.76 -20.26 7.74
C ALA A 65 -12.22 -19.81 7.64
N LYS A 66 -12.54 -19.03 6.60
CA LYS A 66 -13.91 -18.64 6.28
C LYS A 66 -14.66 -19.86 5.75
N THR A 67 -15.84 -20.09 6.31
CA THR A 67 -16.80 -21.07 5.78
C THR A 67 -17.97 -20.31 5.15
N SER A 68 -18.77 -20.97 4.30
CA SER A 68 -19.91 -20.36 3.60
C SER A 68 -20.95 -19.70 4.51
N ASN A 69 -20.93 -20.01 5.81
CA ASN A 69 -21.92 -19.56 6.78
C ASN A 69 -21.45 -18.36 7.61
N VAL A 70 -20.22 -17.89 7.41
CA VAL A 70 -19.68 -16.74 8.15
C VAL A 70 -20.04 -15.46 7.43
N TYR A 71 -20.90 -14.65 8.05
CA TYR A 71 -21.12 -13.27 7.64
C TYR A 71 -19.98 -12.40 8.13
N ILE A 72 -19.46 -11.55 7.25
CA ILE A 72 -18.42 -10.56 7.55
C ILE A 72 -18.98 -9.21 7.20
N SER A 73 -19.20 -8.40 8.23
CA SER A 73 -19.70 -7.04 8.11
C SER A 73 -18.72 -6.13 7.37
N PRO A 74 -19.17 -4.99 6.83
CA PRO A 74 -18.29 -3.98 6.25
C PRO A 74 -17.17 -3.52 7.18
N HIS A 75 -17.46 -3.40 8.49
CA HIS A 75 -16.47 -3.04 9.50
C HIS A 75 -15.38 -4.10 9.63
N GLU A 76 -15.75 -5.37 9.73
CA GLU A 76 -14.79 -6.48 9.79
C GLU A 76 -13.99 -6.60 8.50
N TRP A 77 -14.59 -6.36 7.33
CA TRP A 77 -13.85 -6.29 6.07
C TRP A 77 -12.81 -5.18 6.07
N ALA A 78 -13.16 -3.98 6.55
CA ALA A 78 -12.23 -2.87 6.64
C ALA A 78 -11.06 -3.20 7.59
N PHE A 79 -11.36 -3.80 8.73
CA PHE A 79 -10.36 -4.27 9.69
C PHE A 79 -9.41 -5.31 9.06
N LEU A 80 -9.95 -6.39 8.48
CA LEU A 80 -9.16 -7.44 7.84
C LEU A 80 -8.30 -6.90 6.70
N ASP A 81 -8.84 -5.95 5.94
CA ASP A 81 -8.15 -5.33 4.83
C ASP A 81 -6.96 -4.47 5.31
N VAL A 82 -7.14 -3.63 6.34
CA VAL A 82 -6.06 -2.87 6.98
C VAL A 82 -5.00 -3.80 7.56
N LEU A 83 -5.45 -4.80 8.31
CA LEU A 83 -4.58 -5.78 8.95
C LEU A 83 -3.70 -6.53 7.94
N SER A 84 -4.30 -7.03 6.86
CA SER A 84 -3.58 -7.74 5.80
C SER A 84 -2.45 -6.90 5.21
N ARG A 85 -2.62 -5.56 5.17
CA ARG A 85 -1.60 -4.64 4.70
C ARG A 85 -0.54 -4.36 5.74
N ILE A 86 -0.90 -4.24 7.02
CA ILE A 86 0.09 -4.13 8.10
C ILE A 86 1.03 -5.33 8.04
N THR A 87 0.49 -6.55 8.01
CA THR A 87 1.28 -7.77 7.88
C THR A 87 2.13 -7.78 6.61
N TYR A 88 1.55 -7.40 5.46
CA TYR A 88 2.27 -7.34 4.19
C TYR A 88 3.47 -6.39 4.21
N PHE A 89 3.30 -5.16 4.72
CA PHE A 89 4.36 -4.17 4.75
C PHE A 89 5.41 -4.50 5.81
N SER A 90 5.03 -5.07 6.96
CA SER A 90 5.95 -5.49 8.01
C SER A 90 6.97 -6.54 7.54
N GLN A 91 6.69 -7.28 6.45
CA GLN A 91 7.60 -8.28 5.87
C GLN A 91 8.70 -7.68 4.98
N PHE A 92 8.74 -6.37 4.77
CA PHE A 92 9.80 -5.74 3.99
C PHE A 92 11.03 -5.48 4.85
N SER A 93 12.22 -5.76 4.32
CA SER A 93 13.48 -5.63 5.08
C SER A 93 13.75 -4.21 5.60
N PHE A 94 13.26 -3.16 4.94
CA PHE A 94 13.41 -1.80 5.46
C PHE A 94 12.70 -1.57 6.79
N MET A 95 11.68 -2.38 7.11
CA MET A 95 10.96 -2.29 8.37
C MET A 95 11.82 -2.71 9.56
N GLU A 96 12.83 -3.55 9.35
CA GLU A 96 13.76 -3.96 10.41
C GLU A 96 14.61 -2.78 10.91
N GLY A 97 14.87 -1.80 10.05
CA GLY A 97 15.62 -0.59 10.37
C GLY A 97 14.81 0.52 11.04
N LEU A 98 13.50 0.33 11.26
CA LEU A 98 12.62 1.35 11.84
C LEU A 98 12.32 1.06 13.31
N THR A 99 12.30 2.11 14.13
CA THR A 99 11.81 2.01 15.50
C THR A 99 10.30 1.71 15.52
N LEU A 100 9.78 1.19 16.64
CA LEU A 100 8.34 0.99 16.80
C LEU A 100 7.56 2.30 16.59
N GLN A 101 8.11 3.42 17.05
CA GLN A 101 7.49 4.73 16.88
C GLN A 101 7.44 5.15 15.41
N ASP A 102 8.55 4.99 14.66
CA ASP A 102 8.57 5.30 13.22
C ASP A 102 7.61 4.42 12.44
N LYS A 103 7.50 3.12 12.80
CA LYS A 103 6.50 2.21 12.21
C LYS A 103 5.08 2.70 12.49
N LYS A 104 4.77 3.08 13.73
CA LYS A 104 3.45 3.61 14.10
C LYS A 104 3.11 4.86 13.29
N ILE A 105 4.06 5.78 13.12
CA ILE A 105 3.90 6.98 12.28
C ILE A 105 3.61 6.55 10.84
N LEU A 106 4.44 5.70 10.25
CA LEU A 106 4.32 5.29 8.86
C LEU A 106 2.97 4.63 8.55
N PHE A 107 2.54 3.69 9.40
CA PHE A 107 1.26 2.99 9.23
C PHE A 107 0.08 3.91 9.47
N SER A 108 0.08 4.72 10.52
CA SER A 108 -1.04 5.60 10.86
C SER A 108 -1.32 6.64 9.76
N HIS A 109 -0.28 7.12 9.09
CA HIS A 109 -0.41 8.13 8.04
C HIS A 109 -0.81 7.55 6.68
N ASN A 110 -0.35 6.35 6.33
CA ASN A 110 -0.42 5.87 4.96
C ASN A 110 -1.33 4.67 4.73
N ILE A 111 -1.67 3.88 5.76
CA ILE A 111 -2.37 2.62 5.55
C ILE A 111 -3.76 2.79 4.92
N LEU A 112 -4.48 3.86 5.29
CA LEU A 112 -5.79 4.17 4.71
C LEU A 112 -5.68 4.67 3.26
N ARG A 113 -4.63 5.42 2.92
CA ARG A 113 -4.39 5.88 1.54
C ARG A 113 -4.10 4.70 0.61
N VAL A 114 -3.25 3.78 1.08
CA VAL A 114 -3.00 2.52 0.38
C VAL A 114 -4.29 1.70 0.28
N GLY A 115 -5.09 1.65 1.34
CA GLY A 115 -6.39 0.98 1.35
C GLY A 115 -7.35 1.53 0.29
N LEU A 116 -7.43 2.85 0.15
CA LEU A 116 -8.24 3.50 -0.87
C LEU A 116 -7.76 3.18 -2.29
N LEU A 117 -6.44 3.22 -2.53
CA LEU A 117 -5.85 2.86 -3.82
C LEU A 117 -6.17 1.40 -4.18
N ALA A 118 -6.02 0.49 -3.23
CA ALA A 118 -6.33 -0.94 -3.40
C ALA A 118 -7.83 -1.18 -3.65
N GLY A 119 -8.71 -0.49 -2.93
CA GLY A 119 -10.16 -0.51 -3.16
C GLY A 119 -10.50 -0.05 -4.58
N GLY A 120 -9.86 1.02 -5.05
CA GLY A 120 -10.02 1.50 -6.42
C GLY A 120 -9.53 0.52 -7.47
N MET A 121 -8.35 -0.08 -7.27
CA MET A 121 -7.78 -1.05 -8.20
C MET A 121 -8.68 -2.29 -8.35
N ARG A 122 -9.18 -2.82 -7.23
CA ARG A 122 -10.11 -3.95 -7.23
C ARG A 122 -11.40 -3.61 -7.97
N THR A 123 -11.97 -2.45 -7.67
CA THR A 123 -13.21 -1.96 -8.30
C THR A 123 -13.05 -1.85 -9.83
N MET A 124 -11.93 -1.29 -10.29
CA MET A 124 -11.60 -1.22 -11.71
C MET A 124 -11.47 -2.62 -12.35
N GLN A 125 -10.76 -3.54 -11.70
CA GLN A 125 -10.57 -4.91 -12.18
C GLN A 125 -11.89 -5.69 -12.28
N GLU A 126 -12.79 -5.48 -11.33
CA GLU A 126 -14.14 -6.06 -11.30
C GLU A 126 -15.12 -5.33 -12.25
N LYS A 127 -14.67 -4.29 -12.97
CA LYS A 127 -15.48 -3.46 -13.88
C LYS A 127 -16.71 -2.84 -13.20
N ARG A 128 -16.53 -2.41 -11.94
CA ARG A 128 -17.55 -1.70 -11.16
C ARG A 128 -17.31 -0.19 -11.22
N ASP A 129 -18.38 0.57 -11.05
CA ASP A 129 -18.38 2.03 -11.05
C ASP A 129 -18.11 2.65 -9.66
N LYS A 130 -18.29 1.86 -8.60
CA LYS A 130 -18.07 2.27 -7.22
C LYS A 130 -17.45 1.19 -6.35
N MET A 131 -16.71 1.62 -5.33
CA MET A 131 -16.11 0.72 -4.34
C MET A 131 -17.18 0.09 -3.46
N LEU A 132 -17.10 -1.23 -3.30
CA LEU A 132 -17.94 -2.02 -2.39
C LEU A 132 -17.07 -3.02 -1.63
N THR A 133 -17.57 -3.53 -0.50
CA THR A 133 -16.94 -4.64 0.21
C THR A 133 -16.81 -5.86 -0.70
N PRO A 134 -15.95 -6.84 -0.36
CA PRO A 134 -15.94 -8.12 -1.08
C PRO A 134 -17.31 -8.83 -1.10
N SER A 135 -18.15 -8.61 -0.09
CA SER A 135 -19.54 -9.10 -0.05
C SER A 135 -20.51 -8.30 -0.94
N GLY A 136 -20.09 -7.18 -1.53
CA GLY A 136 -20.94 -6.31 -2.38
C GLY A 136 -21.68 -5.20 -1.64
N GLU A 137 -21.38 -4.99 -0.35
CA GLU A 137 -22.00 -3.95 0.47
C GLU A 137 -21.24 -2.62 0.39
N ASP A 138 -21.82 -1.55 0.95
CA ASP A 138 -21.12 -0.26 1.06
C ASP A 138 -19.85 -0.41 1.90
N VAL A 139 -18.74 0.20 1.43
CA VAL A 139 -17.46 0.20 2.14
C VAL A 139 -17.50 1.05 3.41
N TYR A 140 -18.42 2.00 3.49
CA TYR A 140 -18.57 2.87 4.65
C TYR A 140 -19.74 2.41 5.54
N PRO A 141 -19.52 2.17 6.84
CA PRO A 141 -20.61 1.85 7.75
C PRO A 141 -21.49 3.08 8.00
N ASP A 142 -22.72 2.87 8.46
CA ASP A 142 -23.71 3.92 8.71
C ASP A 142 -23.19 5.07 9.59
N VAL A 143 -22.28 4.77 10.53
CA VAL A 143 -21.66 5.79 11.38
C VAL A 143 -20.87 6.82 10.56
N VAL A 144 -20.17 6.39 9.51
CA VAL A 144 -19.45 7.29 8.60
C VAL A 144 -20.45 8.09 7.77
N HIS A 145 -21.50 7.47 7.26
CA HIS A 145 -22.58 8.19 6.57
C HIS A 145 -23.23 9.27 7.45
N ARG A 146 -23.40 9.01 8.75
CA ARG A 146 -23.89 10.02 9.71
C ARG A 146 -22.93 11.18 9.90
N LEU A 147 -21.61 10.94 9.92
CA LEU A 147 -20.60 12.00 10.01
C LEU A 147 -20.62 12.91 8.77
N PHE A 148 -20.89 12.34 7.59
CA PHE A 148 -20.96 13.07 6.32
C PHE A 148 -22.40 13.34 5.88
N LYS A 149 -23.39 13.35 6.78
CA LYS A 149 -24.81 13.50 6.42
C LYS A 149 -25.11 14.76 5.61
N ASN A 150 -24.40 15.85 5.91
CA ASN A 150 -24.55 17.15 5.25
C ASN A 150 -23.66 17.28 4.00
N SER A 151 -22.88 16.24 3.68
CA SER A 151 -21.86 16.23 2.66
C SER A 151 -21.69 14.84 2.04
N SER A 152 -22.79 14.12 1.84
CA SER A 152 -22.80 12.73 1.36
C SER A 152 -22.10 12.55 0.00
N GLY A 153 -22.10 13.60 -0.84
CA GLY A 153 -21.35 13.64 -2.09
C GLY A 153 -19.83 13.47 -1.93
N ILE A 154 -19.27 13.76 -0.75
CA ILE A 154 -17.84 13.57 -0.47
C ILE A 154 -17.48 12.08 -0.49
N LEU A 155 -18.25 11.22 0.17
CA LEU A 155 -17.97 9.78 0.22
C LEU A 155 -18.05 9.16 -1.17
N ASN A 156 -19.09 9.51 -1.94
CA ASN A 156 -19.22 9.05 -3.31
C ASN A 156 -18.09 9.58 -4.20
N SER A 157 -17.69 10.84 -4.05
CA SER A 157 -16.57 11.43 -4.78
C SER A 157 -15.25 10.71 -4.48
N ILE A 158 -14.98 10.36 -3.21
CA ILE A 158 -13.81 9.58 -2.82
C ILE A 158 -13.80 8.21 -3.51
N CYS A 159 -14.92 7.48 -3.44
CA CYS A 159 -15.04 6.15 -4.04
C CYS A 159 -14.93 6.16 -5.57
N THR A 160 -15.48 7.16 -6.25
CA THR A 160 -15.55 7.20 -7.71
C THR A 160 -14.32 7.85 -8.33
N ARG A 161 -13.75 8.91 -7.74
CA ARG A 161 -12.63 9.66 -8.31
C ARG A 161 -11.37 8.81 -8.44
N VAL A 162 -11.06 8.00 -7.42
CA VAL A 162 -9.88 7.13 -7.47
C VAL A 162 -10.04 6.09 -8.58
N VAL A 163 -11.21 5.46 -8.70
CA VAL A 163 -11.52 4.49 -9.75
C VAL A 163 -11.43 5.14 -11.14
N GLY A 164 -12.04 6.31 -11.32
CA GLY A 164 -12.00 7.07 -12.57
C GLY A 164 -10.56 7.37 -13.01
N ARG A 165 -9.69 7.80 -12.09
CA ARG A 165 -8.27 8.06 -12.41
C ARG A 165 -7.50 6.80 -12.77
N LEU A 166 -7.76 5.67 -12.11
CA LEU A 166 -7.14 4.39 -12.45
C LEU A 166 -7.54 3.94 -13.86
N ILE A 167 -8.81 4.12 -14.24
CA ILE A 167 -9.35 3.82 -15.57
C ILE A 167 -8.74 4.74 -16.63
N GLU A 168 -8.77 6.06 -16.40
CA GLU A 168 -8.22 7.07 -17.31
C GLU A 168 -6.73 6.81 -17.62
N LEU A 169 -5.96 6.44 -16.60
CA LEU A 169 -4.53 6.18 -16.72
C LEU A 169 -4.21 4.74 -17.17
N GLN A 170 -5.21 3.88 -17.31
CA GLN A 170 -5.05 2.45 -17.66
C GLN A 170 -4.04 1.73 -16.76
N VAL A 171 -4.10 1.99 -15.45
CA VAL A 171 -3.10 1.50 -14.50
C VAL A 171 -3.02 -0.03 -14.53
N THR A 172 -1.84 -0.54 -14.81
CA THR A 172 -1.55 -1.97 -14.83
C THR A 172 -1.37 -2.53 -13.42
N ARG A 173 -1.35 -3.86 -13.29
CA ARG A 173 -1.12 -4.51 -11.98
C ARG A 173 0.26 -4.17 -11.42
N GLU A 174 1.26 -4.12 -12.27
CA GLU A 174 2.64 -3.80 -11.96
C GLU A 174 2.77 -2.37 -11.44
N GLU A 175 2.17 -1.41 -12.15
CA GLU A 175 2.15 0.00 -11.73
C GLU A 175 1.42 0.17 -10.40
N TYR A 176 0.28 -0.49 -10.21
CA TYR A 176 -0.44 -0.48 -8.94
C TYR A 176 0.43 -0.96 -7.76
N LEU A 177 1.17 -2.06 -7.93
CA LEU A 177 2.05 -2.60 -6.89
C LEU A 177 3.19 -1.63 -6.54
N LEU A 178 3.76 -0.97 -7.55
CA LEU A 178 4.78 0.06 -7.34
C LEU A 178 4.19 1.31 -6.68
N LEU A 179 3.01 1.76 -7.11
CA LEU A 179 2.29 2.89 -6.50
C LEU A 179 1.95 2.61 -5.04
N THR A 180 1.55 1.39 -4.71
CA THR A 180 1.27 0.98 -3.33
C THR A 180 2.50 1.13 -2.43
N LEU A 181 3.69 0.76 -2.90
CA LEU A 181 4.94 1.01 -2.18
C LEU A 181 5.25 2.51 -2.08
N ILE A 182 5.08 3.25 -3.18
CA ILE A 182 5.30 4.72 -3.21
C ILE A 182 4.46 5.41 -2.15
N PHE A 183 3.16 5.10 -2.10
CA PHE A 183 2.22 5.71 -1.17
C PHE A 183 2.48 5.28 0.27
N PHE A 184 2.88 4.03 0.49
CA PHE A 184 3.21 3.57 1.84
C PHE A 184 4.48 4.22 2.38
N CYS A 185 5.52 4.30 1.55
CA CYS A 185 6.81 4.87 1.87
C CYS A 185 6.86 6.40 1.73
N ASP A 186 5.73 7.10 1.70
CA ASP A 186 5.72 8.55 1.80
C ASP A 186 5.66 8.91 3.29
N PRO A 187 6.76 9.35 3.93
CA PRO A 187 6.73 9.75 5.34
C PRO A 187 5.80 10.94 5.58
N GLY A 188 5.31 11.60 4.52
CA GLY A 188 4.53 12.82 4.63
C GLY A 188 5.36 13.96 5.21
N ASN A 189 4.67 15.00 5.66
CA ASN A 189 5.28 16.13 6.37
C ASN A 189 5.42 15.85 7.88
N SER A 190 5.51 14.59 8.32
CA SER A 190 5.58 14.30 9.75
C SER A 190 6.94 14.72 10.31
N PHE A 191 6.95 15.79 11.10
CA PHE A 191 8.15 16.30 11.80
C PHE A 191 8.72 15.30 12.82
N ASP A 192 7.95 14.26 13.17
CA ASP A 192 8.31 13.24 14.16
C ASP A 192 9.02 12.01 13.56
N PHE A 193 9.33 12.02 12.25
CA PHE A 193 10.08 10.93 11.61
C PHE A 193 11.57 11.02 12.00
N SER A 194 12.13 9.94 12.56
CA SER A 194 13.49 9.97 13.09
C SER A 194 14.55 10.24 12.01
N ARG A 195 15.75 10.68 12.43
CA ARG A 195 16.88 10.88 11.50
C ARG A 195 17.36 9.55 10.92
N GLU A 196 17.29 8.49 11.71
CA GLU A 196 17.60 7.12 11.35
C GLU A 196 16.63 6.62 10.29
N ALA A 197 15.33 6.87 10.46
CA ALA A 197 14.33 6.55 9.45
C ALA A 197 14.56 7.36 8.17
N SER A 198 14.88 8.66 8.27
CA SER A 198 15.25 9.49 7.12
C SER A 198 16.49 8.94 6.36
N PHE A 199 17.45 8.36 7.08
CA PHE A 199 18.61 7.69 6.51
C PHE A 199 18.25 6.37 5.84
N VAL A 200 17.46 5.50 6.49
CA VAL A 200 16.96 4.26 5.86
C VAL A 200 16.27 4.59 4.52
N TYR A 201 15.45 5.65 4.50
CA TYR A 201 14.75 6.10 3.30
C TYR A 201 15.64 6.79 2.26
N SER A 202 16.83 7.29 2.60
CA SER A 202 17.73 7.90 1.61
C SER A 202 18.56 6.87 0.85
N TYR A 203 18.79 5.69 1.44
CA TYR A 203 19.55 4.59 0.84
C TYR A 203 18.68 3.43 0.34
N PHE A 204 17.37 3.44 0.62
CA PHE A 204 16.50 2.39 0.13
C PHE A 204 16.31 2.50 -1.40
N PRO A 205 16.65 1.46 -2.19
CA PRO A 205 16.55 1.51 -3.65
C PRO A 205 15.14 1.90 -4.13
N PHE A 206 14.12 1.51 -3.37
CA PHE A 206 12.73 1.88 -3.65
C PHE A 206 12.50 3.37 -3.49
N ALA A 207 13.02 4.05 -2.47
CA ALA A 207 12.81 5.50 -2.31
C ALA A 207 13.44 6.31 -3.45
N VAL A 208 14.56 5.83 -4.00
CA VAL A 208 15.19 6.42 -5.20
C VAL A 208 14.31 6.19 -6.45
N ILE A 209 13.78 4.98 -6.63
CA ILE A 209 12.85 4.66 -7.74
C ILE A 209 11.53 5.43 -7.58
N VAL A 210 11.00 5.52 -6.37
CA VAL A 210 9.79 6.26 -5.97
C VAL A 210 9.95 7.74 -6.24
N ARG A 211 11.09 8.35 -5.88
CA ARG A 211 11.39 9.76 -6.20
C ARG A 211 11.49 10.00 -7.70
N LYS A 212 12.11 9.08 -8.44
CA LYS A 212 12.20 9.14 -9.91
C LYS A 212 10.82 9.04 -10.56
N ILE A 213 9.98 8.10 -10.11
CA ILE A 213 8.59 7.94 -10.58
C ILE A 213 7.76 9.17 -10.20
N LYS A 214 7.83 9.66 -8.96
CA LYS A 214 7.13 10.88 -8.51
C LYS A 214 7.53 12.10 -9.32
N ALA A 215 8.81 12.25 -9.68
CA ALA A 215 9.28 13.31 -10.58
C ALA A 215 8.66 13.18 -11.98
N SER A 216 8.63 11.97 -12.57
CA SER A 216 8.05 11.75 -13.90
C SER A 216 6.53 11.92 -13.98
N PHE A 217 5.80 11.76 -12.86
CA PHE A 217 4.35 11.96 -12.80
C PHE A 217 3.93 13.40 -12.44
N MET A 218 4.83 14.22 -11.89
CA MET A 218 4.55 15.61 -11.48
C MET A 218 5.00 16.65 -12.52
N GLU A 219 5.67 16.22 -13.60
CA GLU A 219 6.09 17.07 -14.74
C GLU A 219 5.07 17.10 -15.91
N LYS A 220 3.85 16.62 -15.69
CA LYS A 220 2.70 16.76 -16.61
C LYS A 220 1.55 17.49 -15.93
#